data_AF-A0A920NP08-F1
#
_entry.id   AF-A0A920NP08-F1
#
_cell.length_a   1.000
_cell.length_b   1.000
_cell.length_c   1.000
_cell.angle_alpha   90.00
_cell.angle_beta   90.00
_cell.angle_gamma   90.00
#
_symmetry.space_group_name_H-M   'P 1'
#
loop_
_entity.id
_entity.type
_entity.pdbx_description
1 polymer ?
#
loop_
_entity_poly.entity_id
_entity_poly.type
_entity_poly.pdbx_seq_one_letter_code
_entity_poly.pdbx_strand_id
1 'polypeptide(L)'
;MKKVLIFICGFYLFLYILGFIIPQKITHPVLERLSKPVTIAHQGGNKIYPDESLLAFNNAINMGIQVIEFDIHRTKDGIIVINHDKNH
;
A
#
# COMPACT_ATOMS: atom_id res chain seq x y z
N MET A 1 18.33 -6.34 -37.48
CA MET A 1 18.53 -6.03 -36.04
C MET A 1 17.52 -5.02 -35.51
N LYS A 2 17.43 -3.78 -36.03
CA LYS A 2 16.46 -2.76 -35.54
C LYS A 2 14.98 -3.20 -35.55
N LYS A 3 14.51 -3.87 -36.62
CA LYS A 3 13.13 -4.38 -36.70
C LYS A 3 12.80 -5.43 -35.63
N VAL A 4 13.76 -6.30 -35.31
CA VAL A 4 13.61 -7.32 -34.25
C VAL A 4 13.51 -6.65 -32.89
N LEU A 5 14.35 -5.64 -32.63
CA LEU A 5 14.31 -4.88 -31.38
C LEU A 5 12.97 -4.15 -31.18
N ILE A 6 12.44 -3.52 -32.24
CA ILE A 6 11.12 -2.85 -32.19
C ILE A 6 10.02 -3.85 -31.84
N PHE A 7 10.05 -5.05 -32.42
CA PHE A 7 9.05 -6.08 -32.13
C PHE A 7 9.13 -6.56 -30.68
N ILE A 8 10.34 -6.79 -30.16
CA ILE A 8 10.56 -7.18 -28.76
C ILE A 8 10.04 -6.09 -27.81
N CYS A 9 10.42 -4.83 -28.03
CA CYS A 9 9.95 -3.72 -27.20
C CYS A 9 8.43 -3.54 -27.27
N GLY A 10 7.83 -3.67 -28.45
CA GLY A 10 6.38 -3.60 -28.64
C GLY A 10 5.66 -4.73 -27.91
N PHE A 11 6.20 -5.95 -27.95
CA PHE A 11 5.64 -7.08 -27.23
C PHE A 11 5.74 -6.90 -25.71
N TYR A 12 6.88 -6.42 -25.19
CA TYR A 12 7.03 -6.09 -23.78
C TYR A 12 6.04 -5.01 -23.31
N LEU A 13 5.88 -3.94 -24.10
CA LEU A 13 4.91 -2.89 -23.80
C LEU A 13 3.47 -3.41 -23.82
N PHE A 14 3.15 -4.28 -24.79
CA PHE A 14 1.85 -4.94 -24.86
C PHE A 14 1.57 -5.80 -23.63
N LEU A 15 2.53 -6.64 -23.21
CA LEU A 15 2.39 -7.46 -21.99
C LEU A 15 2.22 -6.59 -20.73
N TYR A 16 2.96 -5.49 -20.63
CA TYR A 16 2.83 -4.53 -19.54
C TYR A 16 1.43 -3.92 -19.48
N ILE A 17 0.89 -3.44 -20.61
CA ILE A 17 -0.47 -2.88 -20.70
C ILE A 17 -1.53 -3.96 -20.41
N LEU A 18 -1.34 -5.17 -20.93
CA LEU A 18 -2.24 -6.29 -20.68
C LEU A 18 -2.35 -6.60 -19.17
N GLY A 19 -1.26 -6.43 -18.42
CA GLY A 19 -1.23 -6.55 -16.96
C GLY A 19 -2.21 -5.62 -16.22
N PHE A 20 -2.51 -4.43 -16.77
CA PHE A 20 -3.48 -3.50 -16.19
C PHE A 20 -4.94 -3.90 -16.45
N ILE A 21 -5.19 -4.72 -17.48
CA ILE A 21 -6.54 -5.22 -17.81
C ILE A 21 -6.92 -6.39 -16.91
N ILE A 22 -5.92 -7.12 -16.38
CA ILE A 22 -6.16 -8.23 -15.45
C ILE A 22 -6.66 -7.65 -14.11
N PRO A 23 -7.91 -7.94 -13.71
CA PRO A 23 -8.45 -7.40 -12.47
C PRO A 23 -7.66 -7.94 -11.28
N GLN A 24 -7.07 -7.04 -10.51
CA GLN A 24 -6.42 -7.38 -9.25
C GLN A 24 -7.50 -7.76 -8.24
N LYS A 25 -7.53 -9.02 -7.81
CA LYS A 25 -8.41 -9.44 -6.72
C LYS A 25 -7.87 -8.88 -5.41
N ILE A 26 -8.70 -8.14 -4.69
CA ILE A 26 -8.40 -7.72 -3.32
C ILE A 26 -8.49 -8.97 -2.46
N THR A 27 -7.40 -9.35 -1.79
CA THR A 27 -7.31 -10.58 -1.00
C THR A 27 -7.53 -10.35 0.50
N HIS A 28 -7.58 -9.09 0.95
CA HIS A 28 -7.58 -8.80 2.39
C HIS A 28 -9.01 -8.89 2.98
N PRO A 29 -9.28 -9.79 3.96
CA PRO A 29 -10.63 -10.03 4.48
C PRO A 29 -11.32 -8.79 5.08
N VAL A 30 -10.54 -7.84 5.61
CA VAL A 30 -11.09 -6.58 6.15
C VAL A 30 -11.74 -5.75 5.04
N LEU A 31 -11.15 -5.75 3.84
CA LEU A 31 -11.62 -4.92 2.72
C LEU A 31 -12.88 -5.51 2.06
N GLU A 32 -13.09 -6.82 2.15
CA GLU A 32 -14.29 -7.49 1.62
C GLU A 32 -15.56 -7.04 2.34
N ARG A 33 -15.45 -6.59 3.58
CA ARG A 33 -16.59 -6.20 4.44
C ARG A 33 -16.92 -4.71 4.37
N LEU A 34 -16.13 -3.93 3.63
CA LEU A 34 -16.27 -2.48 3.57
C LEU A 34 -16.95 -2.04 2.27
N SER A 35 -17.81 -1.03 2.37
CA SER A 35 -18.38 -0.35 1.20
C SER A 35 -17.29 0.38 0.42
N LYS A 36 -17.29 0.23 -0.90
CA LYS A 36 -16.34 0.89 -1.81
C LYS A 36 -16.83 2.30 -2.21
N PRO A 37 -15.92 3.26 -2.48
CA PRO A 37 -14.47 3.16 -2.33
C PRO A 37 -14.05 3.06 -0.86
N VAL A 38 -12.98 2.32 -0.58
CA VAL A 38 -12.42 2.20 0.78
C VAL A 38 -11.37 3.28 0.99
N THR A 39 -11.49 4.04 2.08
CA THR A 39 -10.47 4.98 2.53
C THR A 39 -9.46 4.30 3.45
N ILE A 40 -8.17 4.47 3.16
CA ILE A 40 -7.07 3.87 3.91
C ILE A 40 -6.09 4.98 4.30
N ALA A 41 -5.85 5.15 5.60
CA ALA A 41 -4.87 6.08 6.14
C ALA A 41 -3.49 5.41 6.15
N HIS A 42 -2.74 5.61 5.07
CA HIS A 42 -1.38 5.06 4.91
C HIS A 42 -0.44 5.58 6.01
N GLN A 43 0.23 4.66 6.71
CA GLN A 43 1.04 4.90 7.90
C GLN A 43 0.35 5.76 8.96
N GLY A 44 -0.95 5.49 9.18
CA GLY A 44 -1.79 6.24 10.09
C GLY A 44 -2.32 7.59 9.57
N GLY A 45 -2.04 7.95 8.33
CA GLY A 45 -2.37 9.28 7.78
C GLY A 45 -1.15 10.20 7.79
N ASN A 46 -0.04 9.69 7.25
CA ASN A 46 1.22 10.41 7.11
C ASN A 46 1.04 11.79 6.44
N LYS A 47 2.06 12.65 6.56
CA LYS A 47 2.11 14.03 6.04
C LYS A 47 1.24 15.06 6.77
N ILE A 48 0.28 14.64 7.58
CA ILE A 48 -0.49 15.55 8.46
C ILE A 48 0.10 15.54 9.88
N TYR A 49 0.42 14.35 10.38
CA TYR A 49 1.05 14.11 11.68
C TYR A 49 2.26 13.19 11.50
N PRO A 50 3.13 13.04 12.52
CA PRO A 50 4.17 12.03 12.51
C PRO A 50 3.55 10.67 12.17
N ASP A 51 4.11 10.02 11.16
CA ASP A 51 3.71 8.70 10.71
C ASP A 51 3.76 7.68 11.84
N GLU A 52 2.93 6.64 11.74
CA GLU A 52 2.94 5.51 12.67
C GLU A 52 2.75 5.87 14.15
N SER A 53 2.17 7.05 14.41
CA SER A 53 1.96 7.58 15.75
C SER A 53 0.50 7.54 16.16
N LEU A 54 0.26 7.48 17.48
CA LEU A 54 -1.09 7.63 18.05
C LEU A 54 -1.77 8.93 17.60
N LEU A 55 -0.99 9.99 17.33
CA LEU A 55 -1.53 11.27 16.88
C LEU A 55 -2.10 11.15 15.46
N ALA A 56 -1.38 10.49 14.55
CA ALA A 56 -1.87 10.21 13.20
C ALA A 56 -3.11 9.31 13.25
N PHE A 57 -3.07 8.23 14.03
CA PHE A 57 -4.19 7.29 14.18
C PHE A 57 -5.45 7.98 14.70
N ASN A 58 -5.34 8.79 15.76
CA ASN A 58 -6.46 9.54 16.32
C ASN A 58 -7.04 10.52 15.30
N ASN A 59 -6.19 11.17 14.51
CA ASN A 59 -6.66 12.04 13.43
C ASN A 59 -7.43 11.26 12.35
N ALA A 60 -6.90 10.12 11.90
CA ALA A 60 -7.59 9.27 10.91
C ALA A 60 -8.96 8.81 11.41
N ILE A 61 -9.06 8.44 12.70
CA ILE A 61 -10.33 8.09 13.35
C ILE A 61 -11.30 9.28 13.35
N ASN A 62 -10.82 10.46 13.77
CA ASN A 62 -11.65 11.68 13.82
C ASN A 62 -12.13 12.12 12.43
N MET A 63 -11.37 11.81 11.39
CA MET A 63 -11.75 12.06 10.00
C MET A 63 -12.72 11.01 9.42
N GLY A 64 -13.03 9.94 10.16
CA GLY A 64 -13.91 8.87 9.71
C GLY A 64 -13.29 7.96 8.64
N ILE A 65 -11.96 7.82 8.63
CA ILE A 65 -11.28 6.90 7.71
C ILE A 65 -11.61 5.45 8.07
N GLN A 66 -11.84 4.60 7.05
CA GLN A 66 -12.33 3.23 7.25
C GLN A 66 -11.24 2.26 7.70
N VAL A 67 -9.98 2.48 7.28
CA VAL A 67 -8.85 1.60 7.59
C VAL A 67 -7.64 2.44 7.99
N ILE A 68 -7.02 2.07 9.11
CA ILE A 68 -5.69 2.53 9.48
C ILE A 68 -4.70 1.49 8.96
N GLU A 69 -3.74 1.93 8.16
CA GLU A 69 -2.64 1.10 7.70
C GLU A 69 -1.36 1.53 8.43
N PHE A 70 -0.54 0.54 8.79
CA PHE A 70 0.69 0.74 9.52
C PHE A 70 1.65 -0.43 9.30
N ASP A 71 2.94 -0.13 9.35
CA ASP A 71 4.00 -1.13 9.21
C ASP A 71 4.43 -1.72 10.55
N ILE A 72 4.76 -3.02 10.55
CA ILE A 72 5.30 -3.71 11.72
C ILE A 72 6.73 -4.20 11.46
N HIS A 73 7.59 -4.01 12.45
CA HIS A 73 8.92 -4.62 12.51
C HIS A 73 9.12 -5.37 13.82
N ARG A 74 10.19 -6.15 13.88
CA ARG A 74 10.63 -6.85 15.09
C ARG A 74 12.01 -6.35 15.50
N THR A 75 12.12 -5.90 16.74
CA THR A 75 13.38 -5.53 17.39
C THR A 75 14.31 -6.73 17.59
N LYS A 76 15.57 -6.48 17.96
CA LYS A 76 16.59 -7.53 18.16
C LYS A 76 16.24 -8.50 19.28
N ASP A 77 15.59 -8.01 20.33
CA ASP A 77 15.08 -8.77 21.47
C ASP A 77 13.68 -9.39 21.21
N GLY A 78 13.14 -9.24 20.00
CA GLY A 78 11.94 -9.95 19.56
C GLY A 78 10.63 -9.20 19.77
N ILE A 79 10.66 -7.98 20.30
CA ILE A 79 9.49 -7.12 20.49
C ILE A 79 8.98 -6.59 19.15
N ILE A 80 7.68 -6.69 18.91
CA ILE A 80 7.02 -6.09 17.74
C ILE A 80 6.84 -4.59 17.98
N VAL A 81 7.20 -3.80 16.99
CA VAL A 81 7.08 -2.33 16.98
C VAL A 81 6.40 -1.86 15.70
N ILE A 82 5.78 -0.69 15.78
CA ILE A 82 5.24 0.00 14.60
C ILE A 82 6.33 0.94 14.10
N ASN A 83 6.79 0.71 12.87
CA ASN A 83 7.80 1.52 12.20
C ASN A 83 7.78 1.11 10.73
N HIS A 84 7.93 2.06 9.82
CA HIS A 84 8.03 1.77 8.39
C HIS A 84 9.45 1.37 8.00
N ASP A 85 10.43 2.09 8.53
CA ASP A 85 11.81 1.90 8.15
C ASP A 85 12.42 0.75 8.93
N LYS A 86 13.12 -0.13 8.22
CA LYS A 86 13.85 -1.24 8.84
C LYS A 86 15.06 -0.77 9.67
N ASN A 87 15.57 0.42 9.37
CA ASN A 87 16.87 0.91 9.86
C ASN A 87 16.80 2.21 10.66
N HIS A 88 15.61 2.78 10.84
CA HIS A 88 15.34 3.93 11.72
C HIS A 88 14.42 3.48 12.84
#